data_AF-A0A2X3IPG3-F1
#
_entry.id   AF-A0A2X3IPG3-F1
#
_cell.length_a   1.000
_cell.length_b   1.000
_cell.length_c   1.000
_cell.angle_alpha   90.00
_cell.angle_beta   90.00
_cell.angle_gamma   90.00
#
_symmetry.space_group_name_H-M   'P 1'
#
loop_
_entity.id
_entity.type
_entity.pdbx_description
1 polymer ?
#
loop_
_entity_poly.entity_id
_entity_poly.type
_entity_poly.pdbx_seq_one_letter_code
_entity_poly.pdbx_strand_id
1 'polypeptide(L)'
;MLSVGGWGARGFSAAAATPENRAVFIRSVQEVMDKYGLDGIDLDWEFPVNGAWGLVDKLDADRDNFTALLKELRKAVGDQKLVTIAVGANAESPKSWVDVKAIAPVLNYINLMTYDMAYGTQYFNSNLYDSKKWPTVAEADKYSADFVVNNYLAAGLKPQQMNLGIGFYGRVPKRAVEPGIDWSKPDAQKNPVTQPYFRRARVGAV
;
A
#
# COMPACT_ATOMS: atom_id res chain seq x y z
N MET A 1 -3.25 -6.08 -18.29
CA MET A 1 -2.12 -6.28 -17.35
C MET A 1 -2.55 -7.22 -16.24
N LEU A 2 -1.64 -8.05 -15.74
CA LEU A 2 -1.84 -8.85 -14.53
C LEU A 2 -1.15 -8.15 -13.35
N SER A 3 -1.81 -8.09 -12.19
CA SER A 3 -1.12 -7.76 -10.94
C SER A 3 -0.75 -9.05 -10.20
N VAL A 4 0.47 -9.10 -9.71
CA VAL A 4 1.01 -10.23 -8.94
C VAL A 4 1.25 -9.73 -7.52
N GLY A 5 0.70 -10.45 -6.53
CA GLY A 5 0.83 -10.09 -5.13
C GLY A 5 -0.50 -9.78 -4.48
N GLY A 6 -0.55 -8.61 -3.84
CA GLY A 6 -1.64 -8.15 -2.98
C GLY A 6 -1.47 -8.56 -1.52
N TRP A 7 -2.31 -7.98 -0.66
CA TRP A 7 -2.28 -8.19 0.78
C TRP A 7 -2.19 -9.67 1.20
N GLY A 8 -1.10 -10.02 1.89
CA GLY A 8 -0.84 -11.37 2.41
C GLY A 8 -0.23 -12.36 1.39
N ALA A 9 0.01 -11.93 0.15
CA ALA A 9 0.69 -12.76 -0.85
C ALA A 9 2.17 -12.95 -0.49
N ARG A 10 2.61 -14.21 -0.47
CA ARG A 10 3.99 -14.60 -0.12
C ARG A 10 4.84 -14.80 -1.36
N GLY A 11 6.15 -14.90 -1.16
CA GLY A 11 7.11 -15.37 -2.16
C GLY A 11 8.00 -14.27 -2.76
N PHE A 12 7.60 -12.99 -2.68
CA PHE A 12 8.39 -11.90 -3.26
C PHE A 12 9.81 -11.79 -2.70
N SER A 13 9.98 -11.84 -1.36
CA SER A 13 11.31 -11.73 -0.75
C SER A 13 12.26 -12.82 -1.27
N ALA A 14 11.79 -14.07 -1.32
CA ALA A 14 12.55 -15.19 -1.89
C ALA A 14 12.79 -15.03 -3.40
N ALA A 15 11.77 -14.62 -4.16
CA ALA A 15 11.88 -14.41 -5.61
C ALA A 15 12.89 -13.31 -5.96
N ALA A 16 13.00 -12.26 -5.14
CA ALA A 16 13.91 -11.14 -5.36
C ALA A 16 15.35 -11.41 -4.88
N ALA A 17 15.53 -12.34 -3.94
CA ALA A 17 16.76 -12.50 -3.15
C ALA A 17 18.05 -12.75 -3.93
N THR A 18 18.00 -13.52 -5.02
CA THR A 18 19.18 -13.89 -5.80
C THR A 18 18.96 -13.69 -7.30
N PRO A 19 20.02 -13.47 -8.10
CA PRO A 19 19.90 -13.39 -9.56
C PRO A 19 19.17 -14.61 -10.16
N GLU A 20 19.42 -15.80 -9.63
CA GLU A 20 18.81 -17.05 -10.11
C GLU A 20 17.30 -17.08 -9.83
N ASN A 21 16.88 -16.67 -8.63
CA ASN A 21 15.48 -16.62 -8.25
C ASN A 21 14.72 -15.56 -9.07
N ARG A 22 15.35 -14.38 -9.26
CA ARG A 22 14.78 -13.32 -10.10
C ARG A 22 14.62 -13.79 -11.54
N ALA A 23 15.61 -14.47 -12.09
CA ALA A 23 15.54 -15.02 -13.45
C ALA A 23 14.40 -16.06 -13.59
N VAL A 24 14.15 -16.89 -12.58
CA VAL A 24 13.00 -17.82 -12.56
C VAL A 24 11.68 -17.04 -12.57
N PHE A 25 11.53 -16.08 -11.66
CA PHE A 25 10.31 -15.26 -11.58
C PHE A 25 10.04 -14.51 -12.89
N ILE A 26 11.07 -13.86 -13.46
CA ILE A 26 10.96 -13.07 -14.69
C ILE A 26 10.56 -13.95 -15.88
N ARG A 27 11.14 -15.15 -16.02
CA ARG A 27 10.72 -16.09 -17.08
C ARG A 27 9.25 -16.48 -16.92
N SER A 28 8.81 -16.77 -15.70
CA SER A 28 7.39 -17.06 -15.44
C SER A 28 6.48 -15.88 -15.78
N VAL A 29 6.91 -14.64 -15.49
CA VAL A 29 6.18 -13.43 -15.89
C VAL A 29 6.04 -13.34 -17.41
N GLN A 30 7.14 -13.53 -18.15
CA GLN A 30 7.11 -13.52 -19.62
C GLN A 30 6.18 -14.60 -20.18
N GLU A 31 6.28 -15.84 -19.68
CA GLU A 31 5.41 -16.94 -20.09
C GLU A 31 3.93 -16.63 -19.87
N VAL A 32 3.57 -16.05 -18.72
CA VAL A 32 2.19 -15.65 -18.41
C VAL A 32 1.74 -14.50 -19.29
N MET A 33 2.59 -13.50 -19.51
CA MET A 33 2.28 -12.37 -20.39
C MET A 33 2.03 -12.81 -21.82
N ASP A 34 2.84 -13.71 -22.35
CA ASP A 34 2.70 -14.23 -23.72
C ASP A 34 1.47 -15.14 -23.82
N LYS A 35 1.28 -16.05 -22.86
CA LYS A 35 0.15 -16.99 -22.85
C LYS A 35 -1.20 -16.29 -22.87
N TYR A 36 -1.34 -15.18 -22.17
CA TYR A 36 -2.61 -14.44 -22.06
C TYR A 36 -2.64 -13.14 -22.87
N GLY A 37 -1.63 -12.87 -23.69
CA GLY A 37 -1.56 -11.66 -24.51
C GLY A 37 -1.61 -10.36 -23.71
N LEU A 38 -0.94 -10.31 -22.55
CA LEU A 38 -1.02 -9.17 -21.63
C LEU A 38 -0.15 -8.00 -22.11
N ASP A 39 -0.66 -6.78 -21.90
CA ASP A 39 0.07 -5.53 -22.20
C ASP A 39 1.19 -5.23 -21.21
N GLY A 40 1.23 -5.93 -20.07
CA GLY A 40 2.20 -5.67 -19.01
C GLY A 40 1.93 -6.42 -17.73
N ILE A 41 2.74 -6.09 -16.72
CA ILE A 41 2.76 -6.69 -15.38
C ILE A 41 2.80 -5.58 -14.31
N ASP A 42 2.04 -5.78 -13.24
CA ASP A 42 2.03 -4.94 -12.05
C ASP A 42 2.49 -5.79 -10.85
N LEU A 43 3.42 -5.26 -10.04
CA LEU A 43 3.87 -5.94 -8.82
C LEU A 43 3.32 -5.22 -7.59
N ASP A 44 2.47 -5.91 -6.85
CA ASP A 44 1.86 -5.45 -5.61
C ASP A 44 2.47 -6.21 -4.43
N TRP A 45 3.72 -5.89 -4.09
CA TRP A 45 4.41 -6.48 -2.94
C TRP A 45 4.11 -5.69 -1.67
N GLU A 46 3.35 -6.31 -0.77
CA GLU A 46 2.99 -5.75 0.53
C GLU A 46 3.70 -6.46 1.71
N PHE A 47 4.89 -6.05 2.17
CA PHE A 47 5.77 -5.00 1.65
C PHE A 47 7.25 -5.42 1.75
N PRO A 48 8.15 -4.94 0.87
CA PRO A 48 9.60 -5.09 1.04
C PRO A 48 10.04 -4.59 2.43
N VAL A 49 11.00 -5.24 3.07
CA VAL A 49 11.65 -4.83 4.36
C VAL A 49 10.73 -4.84 5.59
N ASN A 50 9.44 -4.53 5.45
CA ASN A 50 8.47 -4.54 6.54
C ASN A 50 7.73 -5.88 6.67
N GLY A 51 7.48 -6.57 5.56
CA GLY A 51 6.75 -7.85 5.55
C GLY A 51 5.33 -7.74 6.08
N ALA A 52 4.68 -6.57 5.95
CA ALA A 52 3.37 -6.26 6.53
C ALA A 52 3.31 -6.64 8.02
N TRP A 53 4.31 -6.20 8.79
CA TRP A 53 4.48 -6.48 10.22
C TRP A 53 4.53 -7.98 10.57
N GLY A 54 5.16 -8.78 9.71
CA GLY A 54 5.34 -10.23 9.91
C GLY A 54 4.25 -11.10 9.28
N LEU A 55 3.32 -10.51 8.52
CA LEU A 55 2.34 -11.26 7.75
C LEU A 55 3.00 -12.08 6.63
N VAL A 56 4.06 -11.55 6.01
CA VAL A 56 4.83 -12.22 4.95
C VAL A 56 6.32 -12.19 5.24
N ASP A 57 7.05 -13.12 4.63
CA ASP A 57 8.50 -13.23 4.80
C ASP A 57 9.21 -12.00 4.24
N LYS A 58 10.30 -11.61 4.90
CA LYS A 58 11.06 -10.41 4.56
C LYS A 58 12.56 -10.59 4.79
N LEU A 59 13.34 -9.76 4.10
CA LEU A 59 14.77 -9.56 4.32
C LEU A 59 15.04 -8.05 4.39
N ASP A 60 16.06 -7.65 5.15
CA ASP A 60 16.47 -6.24 5.19
C ASP A 60 17.03 -5.79 3.83
N ALA A 61 17.55 -6.73 3.04
CA ALA A 61 18.00 -6.52 1.66
C ALA A 61 16.85 -6.39 0.64
N ASP A 62 15.58 -6.57 1.03
CA ASP A 62 14.43 -6.53 0.11
C ASP A 62 14.34 -5.21 -0.68
N ARG A 63 14.75 -4.09 -0.08
CA ARG A 63 14.79 -2.79 -0.76
C ARG A 63 15.64 -2.81 -2.04
N ASP A 64 16.85 -3.35 -1.92
CA ASP A 64 17.81 -3.39 -3.01
C ASP A 64 17.52 -4.56 -3.96
N ASN A 65 17.05 -5.69 -3.41
CA ASN A 65 16.61 -6.84 -4.18
C ASN A 65 15.40 -6.51 -5.06
N PHE A 66 14.43 -5.74 -4.55
CA PHE A 66 13.28 -5.30 -5.34
C PHE A 66 13.70 -4.35 -6.45
N THR A 67 14.68 -3.46 -6.19
CA THR A 67 15.29 -2.61 -7.21
C THR A 67 15.96 -3.44 -8.31
N ALA A 68 16.71 -4.48 -7.94
CA ALA A 68 17.34 -5.39 -8.89
C ALA A 68 16.28 -6.15 -9.72
N LEU A 69 15.24 -6.66 -9.07
CA LEU A 69 14.11 -7.33 -9.74
C LEU A 69 13.44 -6.44 -10.78
N LEU A 70 13.10 -5.20 -10.44
CA LEU A 70 12.43 -4.30 -11.38
C LEU A 70 13.32 -3.91 -12.56
N LYS A 71 14.62 -3.71 -12.35
CA LYS A 71 15.58 -3.43 -13.42
C LYS A 71 15.74 -4.62 -14.38
N GLU A 72 15.90 -5.82 -13.84
CA GLU A 72 16.02 -7.06 -14.62
C GLU A 72 14.72 -7.38 -15.35
N LEU A 73 13.57 -7.20 -14.68
CA LEU A 73 12.24 -7.37 -15.26
C LEU A 73 12.03 -6.44 -16.44
N ARG A 74 12.27 -5.13 -16.28
CA ARG A 74 12.18 -4.15 -17.38
C ARG A 74 13.05 -4.57 -18.56
N LYS A 75 14.31 -4.95 -18.32
CA LYS A 75 15.22 -5.41 -19.37
C LYS A 75 14.66 -6.62 -20.13
N ALA A 76 14.01 -7.55 -19.43
CA ALA A 76 13.46 -8.76 -20.03
C ALA A 76 12.15 -8.52 -20.81
N VAL A 77 11.25 -7.67 -20.31
CA VAL A 77 9.96 -7.40 -20.96
C VAL A 77 10.03 -6.32 -22.06
N GLY A 78 11.11 -5.54 -22.07
CA GLY A 78 11.34 -4.45 -23.02
C GLY A 78 10.48 -3.20 -22.76
N ASP A 79 10.59 -2.21 -23.63
CA ASP A 79 9.96 -0.89 -23.44
C ASP A 79 8.52 -0.82 -23.96
N GLN A 80 8.08 -1.81 -24.74
CA GLN A 80 6.72 -1.85 -25.31
C GLN A 80 5.67 -2.35 -24.31
N LYS A 81 6.09 -3.05 -23.26
CA LYS A 81 5.20 -3.60 -22.23
C LYS A 81 5.16 -2.69 -21.01
N LEU A 82 4.00 -2.66 -20.34
CA LEU A 82 3.86 -1.94 -19.08
C LEU A 82 4.55 -2.71 -17.93
N VAL A 83 5.31 -1.99 -17.11
CA VAL A 83 5.78 -2.45 -15.79
C VAL A 83 5.39 -1.40 -14.78
N THR A 84 4.58 -1.78 -13.82
CA THR A 84 4.05 -0.89 -12.78
C THR A 84 4.14 -1.57 -11.42
N ILE A 85 3.95 -0.80 -10.35
CA ILE A 85 3.89 -1.32 -8.99
C ILE A 85 2.79 -0.62 -8.21
N ALA A 86 2.31 -1.27 -7.16
CA ALA A 86 1.59 -0.61 -6.07
C ALA A 86 2.53 -0.38 -4.88
N VAL A 87 2.34 0.76 -4.19
CA VAL A 87 3.15 1.13 -3.01
C VAL A 87 2.27 1.67 -1.88
N GLY A 88 2.64 1.35 -0.65
CA GLY A 88 1.82 1.61 0.54
C GLY A 88 1.78 3.06 0.99
N ALA A 89 0.72 3.44 1.71
CA ALA A 89 0.58 4.79 2.27
C ALA A 89 1.62 5.13 3.35
N ASN A 90 2.19 4.14 4.03
CA ASN A 90 3.08 4.37 5.17
C ASN A 90 4.30 5.21 4.77
N ALA A 91 4.63 6.25 5.55
CA ALA A 91 5.75 7.15 5.27
C ALA A 91 7.12 6.44 5.25
N GLU A 92 7.24 5.27 5.88
CA GLU A 92 8.43 4.44 5.79
C GLU A 92 8.58 3.75 4.42
N SER A 93 7.51 3.58 3.63
CA SER A 93 7.60 2.95 2.31
C SER A 93 8.58 3.66 1.37
N PRO A 94 8.43 4.96 1.06
CA PRO A 94 9.39 5.69 0.22
C PRO A 94 10.72 6.00 0.93
N LYS A 95 10.77 5.90 2.27
CA LYS A 95 11.95 6.26 3.08
C LYS A 95 12.91 5.09 3.27
N SER A 96 12.41 3.89 3.55
CA SER A 96 13.22 2.74 3.98
C SER A 96 12.88 1.43 3.30
N TRP A 97 11.69 1.25 2.73
CA TRP A 97 11.28 -0.05 2.16
C TRP A 97 11.54 -0.14 0.66
N VAL A 98 11.34 0.95 -0.07
CA VAL A 98 11.43 1.00 -1.54
C VAL A 98 12.35 2.14 -1.97
N ASP A 99 13.32 1.85 -2.83
CA ASP A 99 14.14 2.88 -3.49
C ASP A 99 13.39 3.51 -4.66
N VAL A 100 12.39 4.35 -4.34
CA VAL A 100 11.49 4.93 -5.34
C VAL A 100 12.25 5.70 -6.43
N LYS A 101 13.35 6.37 -6.08
CA LYS A 101 14.19 7.11 -7.02
C LYS A 101 14.94 6.18 -7.97
N ALA A 102 15.47 5.06 -7.49
CA ALA A 102 16.20 4.10 -8.32
C ALA A 102 15.30 3.30 -9.26
N ILE A 103 14.04 3.06 -8.89
CA ILE A 103 13.10 2.27 -9.70
C ILE A 103 12.24 3.12 -10.64
N ALA A 104 12.05 4.41 -10.35
CA ALA A 104 11.25 5.32 -11.18
C ALA A 104 11.59 5.28 -12.69
N PRO A 105 12.87 5.17 -13.13
CA PRO A 105 13.20 5.11 -14.55
C PRO A 105 12.79 3.82 -15.27
N VAL A 106 12.50 2.74 -14.54
CA VAL A 106 12.15 1.43 -15.13
C VAL A 106 10.66 1.13 -15.10
N LEU A 107 9.86 2.02 -14.52
CA LEU A 107 8.41 1.89 -14.39
C LEU A 107 7.67 2.85 -15.31
N ASN A 108 6.52 2.44 -15.82
CA ASN A 108 5.64 3.32 -16.59
C ASN A 108 4.93 4.31 -15.66
N TYR A 109 4.44 3.83 -14.52
CA TYR A 109 3.85 4.62 -13.44
C TYR A 109 3.78 3.78 -12.17
N ILE A 110 3.52 4.46 -11.04
CA ILE A 110 3.43 3.89 -9.69
C ILE A 110 2.03 4.17 -9.14
N ASN A 111 1.35 3.14 -8.65
CA ASN A 111 0.02 3.25 -8.07
C ASN A 111 0.16 3.46 -6.55
N LEU A 112 -0.19 4.65 -6.04
CA LEU A 112 -0.13 4.92 -4.61
C LEU A 112 -1.40 4.41 -3.92
N MET A 113 -1.26 3.50 -2.96
CA MET A 113 -2.36 2.98 -2.14
C MET A 113 -2.80 4.02 -1.09
N THR A 114 -3.36 5.14 -1.56
CA THR A 114 -3.77 6.32 -0.77
C THR A 114 -5.11 6.11 -0.05
N TYR A 115 -5.23 4.95 0.58
CA TYR A 115 -6.39 4.48 1.33
C TYR A 115 -5.91 3.55 2.47
N ASP A 116 -6.82 2.83 3.12
CA ASP A 116 -6.54 1.96 4.28
C ASP A 116 -5.96 2.68 5.50
N MET A 117 -6.37 3.93 5.71
CA MET A 117 -5.87 4.77 6.80
C MET A 117 -6.72 4.72 8.08
N ALA A 118 -7.86 4.02 8.07
CA ALA A 118 -8.82 3.97 9.20
C ALA A 118 -8.36 3.01 10.33
N TYR A 119 -7.12 3.14 10.76
CA TYR A 119 -6.48 2.35 11.83
C TYR A 119 -6.05 3.24 13.00
N GLY A 120 -5.70 2.61 14.12
CA GLY A 120 -5.28 3.30 15.33
C GLY A 120 -6.30 4.34 15.78
N THR A 121 -5.86 5.58 15.93
CA THR A 121 -6.67 6.72 16.36
C THR A 121 -7.35 7.49 15.22
N GLN A 122 -7.13 7.10 13.95
CA GLN A 122 -7.70 7.76 12.77
C GLN A 122 -9.10 7.24 12.41
N TYR A 123 -10.01 8.16 12.08
CA TYR A 123 -11.37 7.84 11.64
C TYR A 123 -11.48 7.54 10.14
N PHE A 124 -10.77 8.30 9.32
CA PHE A 124 -10.99 8.31 7.87
C PHE A 124 -10.11 7.28 7.17
N ASN A 125 -10.70 6.59 6.19
CA ASN A 125 -10.02 5.55 5.42
C ASN A 125 -9.17 6.10 4.27
N SER A 126 -9.61 7.19 3.65
CA SER A 126 -9.04 7.72 2.40
C SER A 126 -9.34 9.22 2.25
N ASN A 127 -9.17 9.97 3.34
CA ASN A 127 -9.36 11.42 3.33
C ASN A 127 -8.29 12.10 2.47
N LEU A 128 -8.70 13.08 1.66
CA LEU A 128 -7.75 13.86 0.85
C LEU A 128 -6.83 14.71 1.73
N TYR A 129 -7.39 15.37 2.75
CA TYR A 129 -6.71 16.17 3.76
C TYR A 129 -7.20 15.79 5.17
N ASP A 130 -6.48 16.22 6.20
CA ASP A 130 -6.86 15.95 7.59
C ASP A 130 -8.22 16.56 7.96
N SER A 131 -9.03 15.79 8.70
CA SER A 131 -10.26 16.31 9.26
C SER A 131 -10.00 17.16 10.50
N LYS A 132 -10.64 18.34 10.55
CA LYS A 132 -10.66 19.18 11.77
C LYS A 132 -11.79 18.81 12.72
N LYS A 133 -12.86 18.20 12.21
CA LYS A 133 -14.02 17.77 13.01
C LYS A 133 -13.75 16.44 13.71
N TRP A 134 -13.10 15.49 13.02
CA TRP A 134 -12.74 14.18 13.57
C TRP A 134 -11.22 14.00 13.49
N PRO A 135 -10.45 14.72 14.32
CA PRO A 135 -9.00 14.68 14.25
C PRO A 135 -8.46 13.31 14.66
N THR A 136 -7.44 12.87 13.93
CA THR A 136 -6.54 11.81 14.38
C THR A 136 -5.72 12.32 15.56
N VAL A 137 -5.54 11.49 16.60
CA VAL A 137 -4.94 11.92 17.88
C VAL A 137 -3.44 11.64 17.90
N ALA A 138 -3.03 10.42 17.53
CA ALA A 138 -1.62 10.05 17.47
C ALA A 138 -1.02 10.51 16.14
N GLU A 139 0.11 11.20 16.19
CA GLU A 139 0.79 11.69 14.98
C GLU A 139 1.22 10.53 14.06
N ALA A 140 1.57 9.37 14.63
CA ALA A 140 1.93 8.17 13.88
C ALA A 140 0.78 7.57 13.06
N ASP A 141 -0.49 7.88 13.39
CA ASP A 141 -1.67 7.39 12.67
C ASP A 141 -2.21 8.42 11.67
N LYS A 142 -1.64 9.63 11.64
CA LYS A 142 -2.22 10.78 10.95
C LYS A 142 -1.83 10.78 9.48
N TYR A 143 -2.69 10.19 8.67
CA TYR A 143 -2.50 10.06 7.23
C TYR A 143 -3.63 10.75 6.45
N SER A 144 -3.25 11.30 5.30
CA SER A 144 -4.16 11.77 4.26
C SER A 144 -3.53 11.49 2.90
N ALA A 145 -4.35 11.44 1.85
CA ALA A 145 -3.84 11.19 0.50
C ALA A 145 -2.82 12.25 0.06
N ASP A 146 -3.05 13.52 0.41
CA ASP A 146 -2.08 14.61 0.18
C ASP A 146 -0.77 14.39 0.94
N PHE A 147 -0.84 13.99 2.21
CA PHE A 147 0.35 13.66 3.00
C PHE A 147 1.16 12.54 2.32
N VAL A 148 0.49 11.45 1.90
CA VAL A 148 1.18 10.33 1.23
C VAL A 148 1.84 10.79 -0.06
N VAL A 149 1.13 11.50 -0.94
CA VAL A 149 1.69 12.04 -2.19
C VAL A 149 2.93 12.89 -1.91
N ASN A 150 2.85 13.79 -0.93
CA ASN A 150 3.97 14.67 -0.57
C ASN A 150 5.19 13.90 -0.02
N ASN A 151 5.01 12.77 0.67
CA ASN A 151 6.12 11.90 1.07
C ASN A 151 6.83 11.26 -0.14
N TYR A 152 6.07 10.79 -1.14
CA TYR A 152 6.66 10.24 -2.36
C TYR A 152 7.34 11.30 -3.24
N LEU A 153 6.78 12.51 -3.31
CA LEU A 153 7.42 13.66 -3.96
C LEU A 153 8.74 14.02 -3.25
N ALA A 154 8.73 14.08 -1.91
CA ALA A 154 9.93 14.35 -1.12
C ALA A 154 11.03 13.29 -1.30
N ALA A 155 10.64 12.04 -1.57
CA ALA A 155 11.56 10.95 -1.88
C ALA A 155 12.08 10.98 -3.34
N GLY A 156 11.60 11.90 -4.17
CA GLY A 156 12.15 12.20 -5.50
C GLY A 156 11.32 11.69 -6.68
N LEU A 157 10.10 11.19 -6.46
CA LEU A 157 9.18 10.91 -7.57
C LEU A 157 8.65 12.19 -8.20
N LYS A 158 8.38 12.16 -9.51
CA LYS A 158 7.68 13.24 -10.21
C LYS A 158 6.17 13.00 -10.17
N PRO A 159 5.33 14.06 -10.11
CA PRO A 159 3.88 13.91 -10.10
C PRO A 159 3.33 13.05 -11.24
N GLN A 160 3.87 13.20 -12.45
CA GLN A 160 3.41 12.49 -13.66
C GLN A 160 3.70 10.98 -13.64
N GLN A 161 4.51 10.51 -12.68
CA GLN A 161 4.83 9.08 -12.53
C GLN A 161 3.88 8.38 -11.55
N MET A 162 2.96 9.10 -10.92
CA MET A 162 2.13 8.58 -9.83
C MET A 162 0.65 8.64 -10.18
N ASN A 163 -0.04 7.54 -9.92
CA ASN A 163 -1.50 7.50 -9.88
C ASN A 163 -1.97 7.63 -8.44
N LEU A 164 -2.91 8.55 -8.19
CA LEU A 164 -3.61 8.64 -6.92
C LEU A 164 -4.62 7.49 -6.81
N GLY A 165 -4.40 6.54 -5.90
CA GLY A 165 -5.32 5.45 -5.64
C GLY A 165 -6.64 5.93 -5.02
N ILE A 166 -7.77 5.41 -5.52
CA ILE A 166 -9.10 5.76 -4.99
C ILE A 166 -9.78 4.47 -4.54
N GLY A 167 -10.02 4.35 -3.24
CA GLY A 167 -10.70 3.19 -2.67
C GLY A 167 -12.20 3.22 -2.97
N PHE A 168 -12.71 2.28 -3.76
CA PHE A 168 -14.15 2.09 -3.99
C PHE A 168 -14.78 1.24 -2.87
N TYR A 169 -14.42 1.55 -1.63
CA TYR A 169 -14.87 0.90 -0.42
C TYR A 169 -14.67 1.82 0.79
N GLY A 170 -15.23 1.42 1.94
CA GLY A 170 -14.97 2.05 3.22
C GLY A 170 -14.53 1.03 4.27
N ARG A 171 -14.03 1.52 5.40
CA ARG A 171 -13.73 0.71 6.59
C ARG A 171 -14.38 1.33 7.81
N VAL A 172 -14.93 0.48 8.69
CA VAL A 172 -15.21 0.90 10.07
C VAL A 172 -13.85 1.13 10.73
N PRO A 173 -13.59 2.33 11.30
CA PRO A 173 -12.28 2.61 11.88
C PRO A 173 -11.99 1.69 13.04
N LYS A 174 -10.75 1.23 13.17
CA LYS A 174 -10.32 0.41 14.34
C LYS A 174 -10.60 1.12 15.66
N ARG A 175 -10.52 2.44 15.63
CA ARG A 175 -10.96 3.31 16.73
C ARG A 175 -12.33 2.98 17.27
N ALA A 176 -13.26 2.43 16.50
CA ALA A 176 -14.61 2.10 16.99
C ALA A 176 -14.69 0.83 17.84
N VAL A 177 -13.70 -0.07 17.77
CA VAL A 177 -13.83 -1.44 18.31
C VAL A 177 -12.62 -1.96 19.09
N GLU A 178 -11.43 -1.37 18.95
CA GLU A 178 -10.20 -1.86 19.62
C GLU A 178 -9.88 -1.07 20.92
N PRO A 179 -9.54 -1.74 22.05
CA PRO A 179 -9.17 -1.09 23.31
C PRO A 179 -7.81 -0.37 23.27
N GLY A 180 -7.62 0.64 24.13
CA GLY A 180 -6.43 1.51 24.17
C GLY A 180 -6.69 2.97 23.82
N ILE A 181 -7.94 3.27 23.44
CA ILE A 181 -8.46 4.62 23.21
C ILE A 181 -9.30 5.00 24.43
N ASP A 182 -8.87 6.05 25.13
CA ASP A 182 -9.52 6.49 26.37
C ASP A 182 -10.81 7.26 26.07
N TRP A 183 -11.93 6.53 26.06
CA TRP A 183 -13.28 7.06 25.86
C TRP A 183 -13.81 7.92 27.02
N SER A 184 -13.06 8.06 28.11
CA SER A 184 -13.40 8.92 29.24
C SER A 184 -12.76 10.31 29.16
N LYS A 185 -11.82 10.52 28.22
CA LYS A 185 -11.19 11.82 27.95
C LYS A 185 -11.97 12.67 26.92
N PRO A 186 -11.77 14.01 26.90
CA PRO A 186 -12.65 14.96 26.21
C PRO A 186 -12.85 14.75 24.70
N ASP A 187 -12.03 13.95 24.04
CA ASP A 187 -12.22 13.62 22.61
C ASP A 187 -13.45 12.74 22.37
N ALA A 188 -13.86 11.92 23.34
CA ALA A 188 -15.10 11.14 23.26
C ALA A 188 -16.34 11.94 23.70
N GLN A 189 -16.16 12.95 24.56
CA GLN A 189 -17.25 13.80 25.05
C GLN A 189 -17.57 14.99 24.13
N LYS A 190 -16.60 15.50 23.37
CA LYS A 190 -16.78 16.64 22.44
C LYS A 190 -17.15 16.23 21.02
N ASN A 191 -16.86 14.99 20.64
CA ASN A 191 -17.18 14.44 19.33
C ASN A 191 -17.88 13.10 19.57
N PRO A 192 -19.23 13.07 19.59
CA PRO A 192 -19.95 11.80 19.64
C PRO A 192 -19.67 11.07 18.34
N VAL A 193 -18.60 10.28 18.32
CA VAL A 193 -18.49 9.18 17.39
C VAL A 193 -19.72 8.36 17.69
N THR A 194 -20.59 8.25 16.71
CA THR A 194 -21.73 7.35 16.74
C THR A 194 -21.32 6.09 17.46
N GLN A 195 -21.93 5.79 18.61
CA GLN A 195 -21.99 4.42 19.08
C GLN A 195 -22.27 3.55 17.86
N PRO A 196 -21.61 2.38 17.69
CA PRO A 196 -21.74 1.57 16.48
C PRO A 196 -23.21 1.53 16.09
N TYR A 197 -23.55 2.16 14.95
CA TYR A 197 -24.94 2.37 14.51
C TYR A 197 -25.63 1.04 14.17
N PHE A 198 -24.92 -0.07 14.34
CA PHE A 198 -25.43 -1.43 14.30
C PHE A 198 -25.86 -1.86 15.71
N ARG A 199 -26.91 -1.25 16.26
CA ARG A 199 -27.73 -2.01 17.21
C ARG A 199 -28.42 -3.09 16.39
N ARG A 200 -28.46 -4.34 16.88
CA ARG A 200 -29.35 -5.38 16.33
C ARG A 200 -30.71 -4.73 16.11
N ALA A 201 -31.18 -4.68 14.86
CA ALA A 201 -32.58 -4.35 14.61
C ALA A 201 -33.39 -5.29 15.51
N ARG A 202 -34.19 -4.73 16.42
CA ARG A 202 -35.21 -5.51 17.10
C ARG A 202 -36.16 -5.94 15.99
N VAL A 203 -35.98 -7.15 15.49
CA VAL A 203 -37.03 -7.84 14.74
C VAL A 203 -38.15 -7.97 15.76
N GLY A 204 -39.20 -7.15 15.59
CA GLY A 204 -40.40 -7.28 16.39
C GLY A 204 -40.89 -8.71 16.27
N ALA A 205 -41.10 -9.38 17.40
CA ALA A 205 -41.87 -10.60 17.42
C ALA A 205 -43.26 -10.27 16.89
N VAL A 206 -43.65 -10.95 15.81
CA VAL A 206 -45.04 -11.10 15.39
C VAL A 206 -45.55 -12.37 16.03
#